data_AF-A0A2D6MMR5-F1
#
_entry.id   AF-A0A2D6MMR5-F1
#
_cell.length_a   1.000
_cell.length_b   1.000
_cell.length_c   1.000
_cell.angle_alpha   90.00
_cell.angle_beta   90.00
_cell.angle_gamma   90.00
#
_symmetry.space_group_name_H-M   'P 1'
#
loop_
_entity.id
_entity.type
_entity.pdbx_description
1 polymer ?
#
loop_
_entity_poly.entity_id
_entity_poly.type
_entity_poly.pdbx_seq_one_letter_code
_entity_poly.pdbx_strand_id
1 'polypeptide(L)'
;MPWVTAYRALGRFVLESRHPAIWRQDTRSSVLNSITRSPTNGREVSVHGLRRAVVGVALLLCLVFGVAGVASATQEYSSARKLGRGFSNLGLGVLALPREVYHTSHASGPFMGATWGVVRGVGFTAARELVGVWEIVTVPFQMPRGWKPLIDPEFPWQGFAVEER
;
A
#
# COMPACT_ATOMS: atom_id res chain seq x y z
N MET A 1 77.46 31.24 8.68
CA MET A 1 77.16 32.68 8.86
C MET A 1 76.44 33.18 7.60
N PRO A 2 75.47 34.10 7.60
CA PRO A 2 74.59 34.69 8.63
C PRO A 2 73.09 34.31 8.43
N TRP A 3 72.79 33.32 7.59
CA TRP A 3 71.43 33.06 7.07
C TRP A 3 70.46 32.44 8.10
N VAL A 4 70.97 31.70 9.09
CA VAL A 4 70.14 31.01 10.11
C VAL A 4 69.58 31.99 11.15
N THR A 5 70.27 33.12 11.39
CA THR A 5 69.79 34.19 12.28
C THR A 5 68.64 34.99 11.66
N ALA A 6 68.61 35.14 10.33
CA ALA A 6 67.54 35.85 9.62
C ALA A 6 66.17 35.15 9.76
N TYR A 7 66.14 33.81 9.68
CA TYR A 7 64.90 33.04 9.83
C TYR A 7 64.33 33.09 11.26
N ARG A 8 65.18 33.15 12.29
CA ARG A 8 64.74 33.29 13.69
C ARG A 8 64.26 34.70 14.06
N ALA A 9 64.58 35.71 13.25
CA ALA A 9 64.07 37.07 13.42
C ALA A 9 62.67 37.23 12.79
N LEU A 10 62.46 36.67 11.59
CA LEU A 10 61.17 36.68 10.90
C LEU A 10 60.06 35.93 11.67
N GLY A 11 60.39 34.77 12.26
CA GLY A 11 59.42 34.00 13.06
C GLY A 11 58.96 34.70 14.35
N ARG A 12 59.78 35.59 14.92
CA ARG A 12 59.42 36.38 16.11
C ARG A 12 58.63 37.64 15.79
N PHE A 13 58.73 38.17 14.57
CA PHE A 13 57.95 39.32 14.13
C PHE A 13 56.48 38.96 13.84
N VAL A 14 56.22 37.75 13.34
CA VAL A 14 54.85 37.29 13.02
C VAL A 14 54.03 36.94 14.27
N LEU A 15 54.66 36.62 15.39
CA LEU A 15 53.97 36.27 16.63
C LEU A 15 53.77 37.48 17.58
N GLU A 16 54.41 38.62 17.31
CA GLU A 16 54.44 39.77 18.24
C GLU A 16 53.71 41.03 17.71
N SER A 17 53.02 40.97 16.56
CA SER A 17 52.08 42.03 16.15
C SER A 17 50.69 41.81 16.77
N ARG A 18 50.68 42.03 18.08
CA ARG A 18 49.55 42.41 18.92
C ARG A 18 48.62 43.44 18.21
N HIS A 19 47.30 43.50 18.42
CA HIS A 19 46.65 43.98 19.64
C HIS A 19 45.10 43.99 19.47
N PRO A 20 44.34 44.11 20.59
CA PRO A 20 42.90 43.88 20.68
C PRO A 20 42.05 45.14 20.45
N ALA A 21 40.85 44.96 19.90
CA ALA A 21 39.72 45.89 19.98
C ALA A 21 38.47 45.07 19.64
N ILE A 22 37.58 44.78 20.59
CA ILE A 22 36.49 45.68 21.03
C ILE A 22 35.73 46.21 19.80
N TRP A 23 34.42 45.97 19.80
CA TRP A 23 33.42 46.27 18.74
C TRP A 23 33.17 45.15 17.72
N ARG A 24 32.26 44.21 18.02
CA ARG A 24 30.89 44.23 17.44
C ARG A 24 30.00 43.11 18.00
N GLN A 25 29.17 43.54 18.95
CA GLN A 25 27.90 43.02 19.46
C GLN A 25 27.31 41.70 18.90
N ASP A 26 27.12 40.81 19.88
CA ASP A 26 26.19 39.69 19.98
C ASP A 26 24.72 40.17 19.93
N THR A 27 24.00 39.91 18.84
CA THR A 27 22.51 40.08 18.77
C THR A 27 21.78 39.12 17.81
N ARG A 28 22.48 38.27 17.04
CA ARG A 28 21.83 37.45 16.00
C ARG A 28 21.27 36.10 16.48
N SER A 29 21.58 35.66 17.70
CA SER A 29 21.21 34.32 18.19
C SER A 29 19.89 34.27 18.98
N SER A 30 19.39 35.38 19.52
CA SER A 30 18.19 35.37 20.39
C SER A 30 16.86 35.32 19.62
N VAL A 31 16.76 35.94 18.45
CA VAL A 31 15.50 35.98 17.68
C VAL A 31 15.25 34.68 16.91
N LEU A 32 16.30 33.93 16.56
CA LEU A 32 16.17 32.66 15.86
C LEU A 32 15.78 31.49 16.78
N ASN A 33 15.99 31.62 18.10
CA ASN A 33 15.63 30.57 19.06
C ASN A 33 14.18 30.61 19.55
N SER A 34 13.42 31.68 19.25
CA SER A 34 12.01 31.77 19.62
C SER A 34 11.08 31.14 18.58
N ILE A 35 11.53 30.95 17.33
CA ILE A 35 10.69 30.45 16.22
C ILE A 35 10.62 28.91 16.22
N THR A 36 11.58 28.21 16.83
CA THR A 36 11.63 26.73 16.78
C THR A 36 10.96 26.02 17.96
N ARG A 37 10.43 26.75 18.95
CA ARG A 37 9.62 26.12 20.02
C ARG A 37 8.17 25.97 19.57
N SER A 38 7.92 24.96 18.75
CA SER A 38 6.58 24.38 18.64
C SER A 38 6.24 23.70 19.96
N PRO A 39 5.15 24.06 20.67
CA PRO A 39 4.68 23.33 21.82
C PRO A 39 4.04 22.03 21.33
N THR A 40 4.86 21.03 20.98
CA THR A 40 4.36 19.69 20.74
C THR A 40 3.97 19.11 22.09
N ASN A 41 2.68 19.23 22.41
CA ASN A 41 2.00 18.54 23.48
C ASN A 41 2.48 17.07 23.53
N GLY A 42 3.13 16.70 24.63
CA GLY A 42 4.00 15.53 24.77
C GLY A 42 3.28 14.18 24.74
N ARG A 43 2.89 13.74 23.55
CA ARG A 43 2.64 12.33 23.26
C ARG A 43 3.63 11.87 22.20
N GLU A 44 4.84 11.52 22.65
CA GLU A 44 5.76 10.73 21.83
C GLU A 44 5.11 9.37 21.56
N VAL A 45 4.44 9.24 20.41
CA VAL A 45 3.90 7.96 19.96
C VAL A 45 5.09 7.06 19.68
N SER A 46 5.33 6.07 20.57
CA SER A 46 6.44 5.14 20.44
C SER A 46 6.35 4.39 19.11
N VAL A 47 7.26 4.71 18.18
CA VAL A 47 7.33 4.12 16.83
C VAL A 47 7.45 2.59 16.91
N HIS A 48 8.13 2.09 17.95
CA HIS A 48 8.25 0.65 18.22
C HIS A 48 6.93 0.03 18.67
N GLY A 49 6.12 0.74 19.46
CA GLY A 49 4.78 0.32 19.86
C GLY A 49 3.84 0.25 18.66
N LEU A 50 3.85 1.28 17.81
CA LEU A 50 3.05 1.32 16.58
C LEU A 50 3.44 0.19 15.62
N ARG A 51 4.74 -0.06 15.39
CA ARG A 51 5.21 -1.14 14.51
C ARG A 51 4.79 -2.52 15.01
N ARG A 52 4.88 -2.78 16.31
CA ARG A 52 4.43 -4.04 16.92
C ARG A 52 2.92 -4.22 16.81
N ALA A 53 2.15 -3.15 17.01
CA ALA A 53 0.70 -3.17 16.83
C ALA A 53 0.32 -3.47 15.38
N VAL A 54 0.95 -2.82 14.40
CA VAL A 54 0.70 -3.07 12.97
C VAL A 54 1.03 -4.51 12.58
N VAL A 55 2.19 -5.03 13.01
CA VAL A 55 2.57 -6.43 12.75
C VAL A 55 1.61 -7.41 13.42
N GLY A 56 1.21 -7.15 14.67
CA GLY A 56 0.24 -7.98 15.39
C GLY A 56 -1.13 -8.01 14.70
N VAL A 57 -1.63 -6.85 14.26
CA VAL A 57 -2.88 -6.74 13.49
C VAL A 57 -2.76 -7.47 12.16
N ALA A 58 -1.66 -7.31 11.42
CA ALA A 58 -1.46 -7.99 10.15
C ALA A 58 -1.42 -9.52 10.30
N LEU A 59 -0.75 -10.04 11.33
CA LEU A 59 -0.71 -11.48 11.62
C LEU A 59 -2.09 -12.02 12.01
N LEU A 60 -2.84 -11.26 12.82
CA LEU A 60 -4.17 -11.66 13.25
C LEU A 60 -5.15 -11.68 12.07
N LEU A 61 -5.08 -10.68 11.18
CA LEU A 61 -5.83 -10.70 9.92
C LEU A 61 -5.45 -11.90 9.07
N CYS A 62 -4.14 -12.17 8.90
CA CYS A 62 -3.67 -13.32 8.10
C CYS A 62 -4.17 -14.65 8.66
N LEU A 63 -4.18 -14.82 10.00
CA LEU A 63 -4.72 -16.01 10.66
C LEU A 63 -6.24 -16.14 10.45
N VAL A 64 -7.00 -15.06 10.64
CA VAL A 64 -8.46 -15.05 10.49
C VAL A 64 -8.87 -15.36 9.04
N PHE A 65 -8.25 -14.68 8.07
CA PHE A 65 -8.53 -14.92 6.66
C PHE A 65 -8.02 -16.30 6.18
N GLY A 66 -6.89 -16.78 6.71
CA GLY A 66 -6.35 -18.10 6.40
C GLY A 66 -7.25 -19.25 6.86
N VAL A 67 -7.73 -19.23 8.11
CA VAL A 67 -8.60 -20.29 8.65
C VAL A 67 -9.99 -20.27 8.02
N ALA A 68 -10.57 -19.08 7.79
CA ALA A 68 -11.87 -18.95 7.13
C ALA A 68 -11.84 -19.39 5.66
N GLY A 69 -10.72 -19.18 4.96
CA GLY A 69 -10.51 -19.62 3.59
C GLY A 69 -10.53 -21.14 3.43
N VAL A 70 -9.85 -21.87 4.33
CA VAL A 70 -9.78 -23.34 4.27
C VAL A 70 -11.13 -24.00 4.60
N ALA A 71 -11.88 -23.46 5.57
CA ALA A 71 -13.19 -23.99 5.94
C ALA A 71 -14.27 -23.80 4.85
N SER A 72 -14.14 -22.76 4.02
CA SER A 72 -15.08 -22.47 2.93
C SER A 72 -14.83 -23.32 1.68
N ALA A 73 -13.61 -23.85 1.52
CA ALA A 73 -13.20 -24.62 0.34
C ALA A 73 -13.82 -26.03 0.27
N THR A 74 -14.22 -26.61 1.41
CA THR A 74 -14.69 -28.01 1.52
C THR A 74 -16.21 -28.18 1.48
N GLN A 75 -16.99 -27.10 1.57
CA GLN A 75 -18.45 -27.14 1.57
C GLN A 75 -18.99 -26.92 0.15
N GLU A 76 -19.83 -27.83 -0.36
CA GLU A 76 -20.35 -27.79 -1.74
C GLU A 76 -21.11 -26.48 -2.01
N TYR A 77 -22.09 -26.13 -1.16
CA TYR A 77 -22.72 -24.80 -1.14
C TYR A 77 -23.23 -24.44 0.27
N SER A 78 -22.69 -23.39 0.88
CA SER A 78 -23.07 -22.92 2.23
C SER A 78 -23.29 -21.41 2.27
N SER A 79 -23.97 -20.91 3.31
CA SER A 79 -24.15 -19.46 3.52
C SER A 79 -22.82 -18.73 3.70
N ALA A 80 -21.86 -19.37 4.37
CA ALA A 80 -20.49 -18.85 4.52
C ALA A 80 -19.77 -18.77 3.17
N ARG A 81 -19.90 -19.78 2.31
CA ARG A 81 -19.33 -19.77 0.94
C ARG A 81 -19.99 -18.71 0.07
N LYS A 82 -21.30 -18.50 0.19
CA LYS A 82 -22.03 -17.41 -0.49
C LYS A 82 -21.52 -16.04 -0.04
N LEU A 83 -21.33 -15.83 1.25
CA LEU A 83 -20.78 -14.57 1.77
C LEU A 83 -19.34 -14.36 1.30
N GLY A 84 -18.49 -15.39 1.39
CA GLY A 84 -17.10 -15.35 0.91
C GLY A 84 -17.02 -15.05 -0.59
N ARG A 85 -17.89 -15.67 -1.39
CA ARG A 85 -18.02 -15.38 -2.83
C ARG A 85 -18.53 -13.97 -3.10
N GLY A 86 -19.50 -13.47 -2.34
CA GLY A 86 -20.00 -12.10 -2.44
C GLY A 86 -18.89 -11.07 -2.21
N PHE A 87 -18.10 -11.23 -1.14
CA PHE A 87 -16.92 -10.40 -0.89
C PHE A 87 -15.84 -10.54 -1.97
N SER A 88 -15.65 -11.75 -2.48
CA SER A 88 -14.68 -12.00 -3.56
C SER A 88 -15.09 -11.30 -4.85
N ASN A 89 -16.36 -11.39 -5.23
CA ASN A 89 -16.89 -10.72 -6.41
C ASN A 89 -16.88 -9.19 -6.26
N LEU A 90 -17.14 -8.67 -5.06
CA LEU A 90 -17.08 -7.24 -4.79
C LEU A 90 -15.64 -6.69 -4.78
N GLY A 91 -14.71 -7.38 -4.11
CA GLY A 91 -13.33 -6.91 -3.96
C GLY A 91 -12.42 -7.25 -5.13
N LEU A 92 -12.64 -8.40 -5.77
CA LEU A 92 -11.79 -8.95 -6.83
C LEU A 92 -12.51 -9.06 -8.18
N GLY A 93 -13.74 -8.54 -8.31
CA GLY A 93 -14.48 -8.48 -9.57
C GLY A 93 -13.75 -7.72 -10.68
N VAL A 94 -12.90 -6.77 -10.30
CA VAL A 94 -12.01 -6.01 -11.22
C VAL A 94 -11.05 -6.91 -11.99
N LEU A 95 -10.73 -8.12 -11.48
CA LEU A 95 -9.92 -9.09 -12.20
C LEU A 95 -10.58 -9.62 -13.48
N ALA A 96 -11.89 -9.41 -13.67
CA ALA A 96 -12.57 -9.74 -14.92
C ALA A 96 -12.09 -8.88 -16.11
N LEU A 97 -11.65 -7.63 -15.85
CA LEU A 97 -11.17 -6.74 -16.90
C LEU A 97 -9.89 -7.25 -17.59
N PRO A 98 -8.77 -7.49 -16.88
CA PRO A 98 -7.56 -7.99 -17.53
C PRO A 98 -7.75 -9.36 -18.17
N ARG A 99 -8.64 -10.20 -17.59
CA ARG A 99 -9.03 -11.48 -18.19
C ARG A 99 -9.60 -11.28 -19.59
N GLU A 100 -10.65 -10.47 -19.72
CA GLU A 100 -11.33 -10.33 -21.01
C GLU A 100 -10.46 -9.64 -22.05
N VAL A 101 -9.61 -8.70 -21.64
CA VAL A 101 -8.60 -8.12 -22.53
C VAL A 101 -7.65 -9.19 -23.05
N TYR A 102 -7.18 -10.09 -22.19
CA TYR A 102 -6.28 -11.18 -22.56
C TYR A 102 -6.94 -12.18 -23.53
N HIS A 103 -8.12 -12.72 -23.18
CA HIS A 103 -8.82 -13.67 -24.07
C HIS A 103 -9.19 -13.03 -25.40
N THR A 104 -9.65 -11.77 -25.41
CA THR A 104 -10.00 -11.09 -26.66
C THR A 104 -8.76 -10.80 -27.50
N SER A 105 -7.63 -10.47 -26.87
CA SER A 105 -6.36 -10.27 -27.57
C SER A 105 -5.88 -11.55 -28.25
N HIS A 106 -6.02 -12.70 -27.60
CA HIS A 106 -5.66 -13.99 -28.16
C HIS A 106 -6.63 -14.48 -29.23
N ALA A 107 -7.94 -14.26 -29.04
CA ALA A 107 -8.95 -14.73 -29.97
C ALA A 107 -9.06 -13.88 -31.25
N SER A 108 -8.83 -12.57 -31.15
CA SER A 108 -9.13 -11.62 -32.24
C SER A 108 -8.01 -10.61 -32.52
N GLY A 109 -6.87 -10.77 -31.85
CA GLY A 109 -5.71 -9.91 -32.00
C GLY A 109 -5.68 -8.74 -31.01
N PRO A 110 -4.49 -8.15 -30.79
CA PRO A 110 -4.24 -7.17 -29.73
C PRO A 110 -5.08 -5.89 -29.87
N PHE A 111 -5.42 -5.48 -31.11
CA PHE A 111 -6.25 -4.30 -31.34
C PHE A 111 -7.71 -4.50 -30.90
N MET A 112 -8.27 -5.67 -31.16
CA MET A 112 -9.60 -6.03 -30.65
C MET A 112 -9.60 -6.24 -29.14
N GLY A 113 -8.52 -6.77 -28.58
CA GLY A 113 -8.36 -6.87 -27.12
C GLY A 113 -8.36 -5.53 -26.41
N ALA A 114 -7.63 -4.54 -26.94
CA ALA A 114 -7.53 -3.20 -26.36
C ALA A 114 -8.86 -2.40 -26.43
N THR A 115 -9.74 -2.73 -27.37
CA THR A 115 -11.01 -2.02 -27.57
C THR A 115 -12.18 -2.86 -27.04
N TRP A 116 -12.52 -3.93 -27.74
CA TRP A 116 -13.64 -4.82 -27.41
C TRP A 116 -13.40 -5.62 -26.12
N GLY A 117 -12.16 -6.04 -25.86
CA GLY A 117 -11.80 -6.73 -24.62
C GLY A 117 -11.95 -5.83 -23.40
N VAL A 118 -11.62 -4.53 -23.51
CA VAL A 118 -11.81 -3.56 -22.42
C VAL A 118 -13.30 -3.32 -22.15
N VAL A 119 -14.10 -3.11 -23.20
CA VAL A 119 -15.56 -2.88 -23.05
C VAL A 119 -16.23 -4.08 -22.39
N ARG A 120 -15.93 -5.30 -22.86
CA ARG A 120 -16.45 -6.53 -22.24
C ARG A 120 -15.96 -6.68 -20.80
N GLY A 121 -14.67 -6.43 -20.57
CA GLY A 121 -14.05 -6.50 -19.25
C GLY A 121 -14.73 -5.58 -18.22
N VAL A 122 -15.00 -4.32 -18.60
CA VAL A 122 -15.74 -3.37 -17.76
C VAL A 122 -17.15 -3.86 -17.46
N GLY A 123 -17.86 -4.38 -18.47
CA GLY A 123 -19.19 -4.96 -18.29
C GLY A 123 -19.20 -6.14 -17.32
N PHE A 124 -18.25 -7.06 -17.45
CA PHE A 124 -18.12 -8.20 -16.53
C PHE A 124 -17.69 -7.79 -15.12
N THR A 125 -16.82 -6.79 -14.98
CA THR A 125 -16.46 -6.24 -13.67
C THR A 125 -17.67 -5.63 -12.96
N ALA A 126 -18.43 -4.78 -13.66
CA ALA A 126 -19.65 -4.20 -13.10
C ALA A 126 -20.68 -5.27 -12.72
N ALA A 127 -20.88 -6.29 -13.58
CA ALA A 127 -21.76 -7.41 -13.27
C ALA A 127 -21.32 -8.15 -12.00
N ARG A 128 -20.01 -8.40 -11.83
CA ARG A 128 -19.49 -9.06 -10.62
C ARG A 128 -19.64 -8.22 -9.37
N GLU A 129 -19.40 -6.92 -9.43
CA GLU A 129 -19.59 -6.04 -8.27
C GLU A 129 -21.06 -6.02 -7.82
N LEU A 130 -22.00 -5.87 -8.77
CA LEU A 130 -23.43 -5.89 -8.50
C LEU A 130 -23.89 -7.24 -7.93
N VAL A 131 -23.42 -8.35 -8.50
CA VAL A 131 -23.69 -9.69 -7.98
C VAL A 131 -23.06 -9.87 -6.59
N GLY A 132 -21.88 -9.31 -6.34
CA GLY A 132 -21.23 -9.33 -5.03
C GLY A 132 -22.05 -8.63 -3.95
N VAL A 133 -22.52 -7.41 -4.23
CA VAL A 133 -23.44 -6.68 -3.32
C VAL A 133 -24.72 -7.47 -3.10
N TRP A 134 -25.31 -8.00 -4.18
CA TRP A 134 -26.53 -8.81 -4.11
C TRP A 134 -26.34 -10.05 -3.24
N GLU A 135 -25.23 -10.78 -3.40
CA GLU A 135 -24.95 -11.97 -2.61
C GLU A 135 -24.73 -11.66 -1.13
N ILE A 136 -24.11 -10.53 -0.79
CA ILE A 136 -23.93 -10.05 0.59
C ILE A 136 -25.28 -9.67 1.23
N VAL A 137 -26.11 -8.89 0.53
CA VAL A 137 -27.43 -8.48 1.02
C VAL A 137 -28.36 -9.68 1.19
N THR A 138 -28.25 -10.66 0.29
CA THR A 138 -29.12 -11.85 0.30
C THR A 138 -28.54 -13.02 1.09
N VAL A 139 -27.42 -12.89 1.83
CA VAL A 139 -26.90 -13.97 2.69
C VAL A 139 -27.95 -14.59 3.63
N PRO A 140 -28.83 -13.83 4.32
CA PRO A 140 -29.84 -14.43 5.19
C PRO A 140 -30.96 -15.16 4.42
N PHE A 141 -31.10 -14.92 3.12
CA PHE A 141 -32.18 -15.49 2.29
C PHE A 141 -31.63 -16.52 1.32
N GLN A 142 -32.25 -17.70 1.23
CA GLN A 142 -31.93 -18.81 0.30
C GLN A 142 -32.15 -18.51 -1.20
N MET A 143 -31.80 -17.29 -1.64
CA MET A 143 -31.86 -16.80 -3.01
C MET A 143 -30.44 -16.72 -3.57
N PRO A 144 -30.04 -17.49 -4.59
CA PRO A 144 -30.79 -18.54 -5.31
C PRO A 144 -30.95 -19.83 -4.48
N ARG A 145 -31.94 -20.66 -4.83
CA ARG A 145 -32.21 -21.94 -4.15
C ARG A 145 -30.94 -22.80 -4.13
N GLY A 146 -30.54 -23.24 -2.94
CA GLY A 146 -29.37 -24.11 -2.75
C GLY A 146 -28.01 -23.40 -2.88
N TRP A 147 -27.94 -22.08 -2.66
CA TRP A 147 -26.65 -21.36 -2.58
C TRP A 147 -25.77 -21.40 -3.84
N LYS A 148 -26.41 -21.72 -4.97
CA LYS A 148 -25.78 -21.76 -6.28
C LYS A 148 -25.19 -20.40 -6.69
N PRO A 149 -24.05 -20.39 -7.41
CA PRO A 149 -23.49 -19.16 -7.98
C PRO A 149 -24.45 -18.53 -8.99
N LEU A 150 -24.58 -17.20 -8.98
CA LEU A 150 -25.31 -16.47 -10.03
C LEU A 150 -24.48 -16.29 -11.30
N ILE A 151 -23.16 -16.16 -11.13
CA ILE A 151 -22.20 -15.93 -12.20
C ILE A 151 -21.16 -17.04 -12.19
N ASP A 152 -20.81 -17.52 -13.38
CA ASP A 152 -19.76 -18.50 -13.60
C ASP A 152 -18.58 -17.80 -14.30
N PRO A 153 -17.31 -18.06 -13.92
CA PRO A 153 -16.85 -18.86 -12.79
C PRO A 153 -17.24 -18.27 -11.41
N GLU A 154 -17.39 -19.16 -10.42
CA GLU A 154 -17.81 -18.86 -9.05
C GLU A 154 -16.98 -17.75 -8.41
N PHE A 155 -15.65 -17.86 -8.52
CA PHE A 155 -14.72 -16.86 -7.99
C PHE A 155 -13.99 -16.11 -9.10
N PRO A 156 -13.67 -14.82 -8.91
CA PRO A 156 -13.05 -14.01 -9.94
C PRO A 156 -11.71 -14.51 -10.47
N TRP A 157 -10.95 -15.32 -9.72
CA TRP A 157 -9.66 -15.85 -10.13
C TRP A 157 -9.72 -17.23 -10.81
N GLN A 158 -10.82 -17.98 -10.67
CA GLN A 158 -10.92 -19.34 -11.21
C GLN A 158 -10.83 -19.39 -12.73
N GLY A 159 -11.33 -18.37 -13.43
CA GLY A 159 -11.23 -18.33 -14.89
C GLY A 159 -9.81 -18.08 -15.42
N PHE A 160 -8.79 -17.89 -14.56
CA PHE A 160 -7.39 -17.95 -15.00
C PHE A 160 -6.81 -19.36 -14.91
N ALA A 161 -7.33 -20.20 -14.01
CA ALA A 161 -6.80 -21.54 -13.75
C ALA A 161 -7.29 -22.59 -14.76
N VAL A 162 -8.33 -22.29 -15.54
CA VAL A 162 -8.93 -23.24 -16.51
C VAL A 162 -8.19 -23.21 -17.86
N GLU A 163 -7.54 -22.10 -18.21
CA GLU A 163 -6.90 -21.88 -19.52
C GLU A 163 -5.54 -22.60 -19.68
N GLU A 164 -5.00 -23.22 -18.63
CA GLU A 164 -3.73 -23.97 -18.67
C GLU A 164 -3.89 -25.43 -19.18
N ARG A 165 -5.00 -25.79 -19.83
CA ARG A 165 -5.22 -27.14 -20.40
C ARG A 165 -5.37 -27.14 -21.91
#